data_AF-A0A1D7WAK4-F1
#
_entry.id   AF-A0A1D7WAK4-F1
#
_cell.length_a   1.000
_cell.length_b   1.000
_cell.length_c   1.000
_cell.angle_alpha   90.00
_cell.angle_beta   90.00
_cell.angle_gamma   90.00
#
_symmetry.space_group_name_H-M   'P 1'
#
loop_
_entity.id
_entity.type
_entity.pdbx_description
1 polymer ?
#
loop_
_entity_poly.entity_id
_entity_poly.type
_entity_poly.pdbx_seq_one_letter_code
_entity_poly.pdbx_strand_id
1 'polypeptide(L)'
;MYNFENIMCNKFEEIKKTECRVKKTRDLLYSVLKSQTQNTKQIFFDFSQCFTIIEQEINKMYNINGKLEFKHKEILLDDKHVTSLLYSNKFYYFCEYSLNSSQFKELYINKKNDYDLYTLGDINRELDSLTHILTQSNLQMDKLRSYSFVFVENVQTYFQRNKTKIKDMVQTTCQSQIDNTIRRLMFFSDTRVIMKQLYKFRIMINSLHESIIKNSFCVKYEHEVVGPTHYIQMLRSDNLQYHITIYENYLHFVKQVYSILDYLNKPTGEIILVPHDVSSGVDSELLLDSVVFDIDKSYNKEEVLKILKDSDFEKMGLYKQMKHYSNKQCLLRLKMIISEAVCEYEEKFTLQDLTKEEIINFFPNLSKKVEKMFQEFKQPIYHDLLKEEVLMKTKEYYI
;
A
#
# COMPACT_ATOMS: atom_id res chain seq x y z
N MET A 1 -4.88 -14.11 10.77
CA MET A 1 -5.47 -12.77 10.81
C MET A 1 -5.00 -12.09 12.08
N TYR A 2 -3.96 -11.25 11.98
CA TYR A 2 -3.50 -10.44 13.10
C TYR A 2 -4.28 -9.12 13.15
N ASN A 3 -4.42 -8.61 14.36
CA ASN A 3 -5.44 -7.67 14.78
C ASN A 3 -5.07 -6.21 14.39
N PHE A 4 -5.18 -5.88 13.10
CA PHE A 4 -4.84 -4.57 12.53
C PHE A 4 -5.60 -3.41 13.19
N GLU A 5 -6.87 -3.66 13.55
CA GLU A 5 -7.71 -2.69 14.27
C GLU A 5 -7.15 -2.38 15.67
N ASN A 6 -6.72 -3.39 16.43
CA ASN A 6 -6.17 -3.20 17.77
C ASN A 6 -4.87 -2.35 17.78
N ILE A 7 -4.00 -2.49 16.77
CA ILE A 7 -2.74 -1.73 16.70
C ILE A 7 -3.00 -0.25 16.39
N MET A 8 -3.91 0.04 15.45
CA MET A 8 -4.31 1.41 15.15
C MET A 8 -5.05 2.08 16.33
N CYS A 9 -5.89 1.34 17.04
CA CYS A 9 -6.55 1.81 18.26
C CYS A 9 -5.53 2.20 19.35
N ASN A 10 -4.51 1.38 19.61
CA ASN A 10 -3.50 1.66 20.64
C ASN A 10 -2.71 2.94 20.36
N LYS A 11 -2.31 3.19 19.10
CA LYS A 11 -1.60 4.43 18.73
C LYS A 11 -2.46 5.66 18.96
N PHE A 12 -3.73 5.62 18.56
CA PHE A 12 -4.65 6.74 18.73
C PHE A 12 -4.92 7.04 20.21
N GLU A 13 -5.04 6.02 21.05
CA GLU A 13 -5.17 6.18 22.50
C GLU A 13 -3.92 6.83 23.12
N GLU A 14 -2.72 6.37 22.75
CA GLU A 14 -1.48 6.97 23.26
C GLU A 14 -1.26 8.40 22.75
N ILE A 15 -1.68 8.72 21.52
CA ILE A 15 -1.72 10.10 21.02
C ILE A 15 -2.60 10.96 21.92
N LYS A 16 -3.87 10.58 22.14
CA LYS A 16 -4.82 11.32 22.99
C LYS A 16 -4.29 11.50 24.42
N LYS A 17 -3.69 10.46 24.97
CA LYS A 17 -3.06 10.50 26.30
C LYS A 17 -1.91 11.50 26.35
N THR A 18 -1.07 11.53 25.32
CA THR A 18 0.04 12.47 25.21
C THR A 18 -0.47 13.91 25.07
N GLU A 19 -1.47 14.16 24.22
CA GLU A 19 -2.11 15.48 24.09
C GLU A 19 -2.71 15.97 25.42
N CYS A 20 -3.41 15.09 26.14
CA CYS A 20 -3.94 15.39 27.46
C CYS A 20 -2.84 15.76 28.46
N ARG A 21 -1.72 15.03 28.44
CA ARG A 21 -0.55 15.31 29.29
C ARG A 21 0.10 16.64 28.94
N VAL A 22 0.33 16.93 27.65
CA VAL A 22 0.85 18.23 27.18
C VAL A 22 0.00 19.37 27.72
N LYS A 23 -1.32 19.29 27.57
CA LYS A 23 -2.24 20.32 28.08
C LYS A 23 -2.12 20.50 29.59
N LYS A 24 -2.21 19.41 30.36
CA LYS A 24 -2.10 19.45 31.83
C LYS A 24 -0.78 20.03 32.31
N THR A 25 0.34 19.57 31.74
CA THR A 25 1.68 20.03 32.12
C THR A 25 1.91 21.49 31.72
N ARG A 26 1.38 21.93 30.56
CA ARG A 26 1.41 23.35 30.13
C ARG A 26 0.62 24.24 31.08
N ASP A 27 -0.59 23.84 31.48
CA ASP A 27 -1.43 24.58 32.42
C ASP A 27 -0.74 24.69 33.80
N LEU A 28 -0.13 23.59 34.26
CA LEU A 28 0.64 23.57 35.50
C LEU A 28 1.86 24.52 35.42
N LEU A 29 2.63 24.46 34.34
CA LEU A 29 3.77 25.35 34.12
C LEU A 29 3.34 26.83 34.17
N TYR A 30 2.24 27.18 33.50
CA TYR A 30 1.71 28.54 33.52
C TYR A 30 1.34 28.99 34.94
N SER A 31 0.68 28.12 35.72
CA SER A 31 0.29 28.43 37.10
C SER A 31 1.50 28.70 38.01
N VAL A 32 2.56 27.88 37.88
CA VAL A 32 3.80 28.00 38.64
C VAL A 32 4.54 29.29 38.27
N LEU A 33 4.72 29.56 36.97
CA LEU A 33 5.49 30.72 36.51
C LEU A 33 4.76 32.05 36.69
N LYS A 34 3.42 32.07 36.67
CA LYS A 34 2.62 33.28 36.95
C LYS A 34 2.83 33.80 38.39
N SER A 35 3.20 32.93 39.32
CA SER A 35 3.46 33.29 40.72
C SER A 35 4.86 33.88 40.97
N GLN A 36 5.73 33.94 39.95
CA GLN A 36 7.16 34.28 40.08
C GLN A 36 7.52 35.52 39.23
N THR A 37 8.13 36.54 39.85
CA THR A 37 8.29 37.90 39.26
C THR A 37 9.62 38.19 38.54
N GLN A 38 10.63 37.29 38.59
CA GLN A 38 11.93 37.51 37.93
C GLN A 38 12.34 36.35 37.02
N ASN A 39 12.77 36.70 35.80
CA ASN A 39 13.58 35.86 34.90
C ASN A 39 12.96 34.51 34.41
N THR A 40 11.62 34.39 34.46
CA THR A 40 10.83 33.22 34.03
C THR A 40 10.42 33.24 32.56
N LYS A 41 10.56 34.38 31.87
CA LYS A 41 10.12 34.55 30.47
C LYS A 41 10.80 33.57 29.50
N GLN A 42 12.11 33.36 29.65
CA GLN A 42 12.85 32.44 28.78
C GLN A 42 12.40 30.98 29.00
N ILE A 43 12.25 30.56 30.25
CA ILE A 43 11.79 29.21 30.61
C ILE A 43 10.39 28.95 30.02
N PHE A 44 9.48 29.91 30.18
CA PHE A 44 8.14 29.81 29.60
C PHE A 44 8.18 29.72 28.07
N PHE A 45 9.03 30.53 27.43
CA PHE A 45 9.22 30.51 25.98
C PHE A 45 9.74 29.16 25.48
N ASP A 46 10.81 28.63 26.09
CA ASP A 46 11.44 27.36 25.71
C ASP A 46 10.46 26.19 25.80
N PHE A 47 9.75 26.05 26.93
CA PHE A 47 8.74 25.01 27.08
C PHE A 47 7.55 25.20 26.14
N SER A 48 7.08 26.44 25.95
CA SER A 48 5.95 26.72 25.06
C SER A 48 6.25 26.31 23.63
N GLN A 49 7.44 26.68 23.12
CA GLN A 49 7.91 26.25 21.81
C GLN A 49 8.00 24.73 21.73
N CYS A 50 8.55 24.08 22.76
CA CYS A 50 8.67 22.63 22.79
C CYS A 50 7.31 21.92 22.77
N PHE A 51 6.32 22.40 23.54
CA PHE A 51 4.96 21.86 23.49
C PHE A 51 4.31 22.04 22.12
N THR A 52 4.53 23.18 21.46
CA THR A 52 4.06 23.38 20.08
C THR A 52 4.72 22.39 19.10
N ILE A 53 6.01 22.09 19.26
CA ILE A 53 6.69 21.06 18.47
C ILE A 53 6.04 19.68 18.71
N ILE A 54 5.77 19.33 19.98
CA ILE A 54 5.09 18.06 20.31
C ILE A 54 3.73 17.98 19.62
N GLU A 55 2.89 19.02 19.74
CA GLU A 55 1.58 19.08 19.10
C GLU A 55 1.66 18.94 17.57
N GLN A 56 2.61 19.62 16.93
CA GLN A 56 2.81 19.54 15.48
C GLN A 56 3.24 18.14 15.02
N GLU A 57 4.14 17.48 15.75
CA GLU A 57 4.61 16.14 15.40
C GLU A 57 3.56 15.07 15.70
N ILE A 58 2.80 15.19 16.79
CA ILE A 58 1.64 14.31 17.07
C ILE A 58 0.60 14.41 15.94
N ASN A 59 0.29 15.62 15.48
CA ASN A 59 -0.64 15.81 14.37
C ASN A 59 -0.16 15.14 13.07
N LYS A 60 1.16 15.11 12.82
CA LYS A 60 1.73 14.34 11.68
C LYS A 60 1.58 12.84 11.89
N MET A 61 1.84 12.33 13.10
CA MET A 61 1.68 10.90 13.43
C MET A 61 0.23 10.43 13.27
N TYR A 62 -0.73 11.32 13.51
CA TYR A 62 -2.16 11.06 13.34
C TYR A 62 -2.56 10.87 11.87
N ASN A 63 -2.07 11.76 10.99
CA ASN A 63 -2.61 11.90 9.62
C ASN A 63 -1.81 11.16 8.54
N ILE A 64 -0.62 10.65 8.85
CA ILE A 64 0.30 10.10 7.85
C ILE A 64 0.57 8.63 8.19
N ASN A 65 -0.07 7.70 7.49
CA ASN A 65 0.21 6.26 7.57
C ASN A 65 0.19 5.63 6.18
N GLY A 66 1.38 5.43 5.60
CA GLY A 66 1.57 4.70 4.33
C GLY A 66 1.22 5.51 3.08
N LYS A 67 1.11 6.84 3.15
CA LYS A 67 0.77 7.71 2.04
C LYS A 67 1.85 7.67 0.96
N LEU A 68 1.52 7.05 -0.18
CA LEU A 68 2.40 6.97 -1.34
C LEU A 68 2.11 8.13 -2.30
N GLU A 69 3.03 9.09 -2.39
CA GLU A 69 2.91 10.24 -3.28
C GLU A 69 3.79 10.08 -4.53
N PHE A 70 3.19 10.33 -5.69
CA PHE A 70 3.90 10.36 -6.97
C PHE A 70 4.08 11.81 -7.41
N LYS A 71 5.30 12.30 -7.32
CA LYS A 71 5.72 13.56 -7.92
C LYS A 71 6.30 13.26 -9.32
N HIS A 72 6.40 14.28 -10.18
CA HIS A 72 6.80 14.12 -11.59
C HIS A 72 8.09 13.29 -11.81
N LYS A 73 9.03 13.28 -10.85
CA LYS A 73 10.27 12.51 -10.95
C LYS A 73 10.59 11.69 -9.70
N GLU A 74 9.75 11.73 -8.68
CA GLU A 74 10.07 11.19 -7.35
C GLU A 74 8.85 10.51 -6.75
N ILE A 75 9.10 9.44 -6.00
CA ILE A 75 8.07 8.74 -5.26
C ILE A 75 8.39 8.87 -3.78
N LEU A 76 7.42 9.34 -3.01
CA LEU A 76 7.53 9.51 -1.57
C LEU A 76 6.58 8.55 -0.85
N LEU A 77 7.00 8.02 0.29
CA LEU A 77 6.15 7.30 1.23
C LEU A 77 6.21 8.04 2.57
N ASP A 78 5.08 8.56 3.04
CA ASP A 78 5.00 9.39 4.25
C ASP A 78 6.02 10.55 4.23
N ASP A 79 6.04 11.27 3.09
CA ASP A 79 6.98 12.36 2.76
C ASP A 79 8.48 11.96 2.73
N LYS A 80 8.79 10.65 2.78
CA LYS A 80 10.17 10.14 2.66
C LYS A 80 10.43 9.62 1.26
N HIS A 81 11.56 10.01 0.68
CA HIS A 81 11.96 9.58 -0.65
C HIS A 81 12.17 8.05 -0.73
N VAL A 82 11.42 7.41 -1.63
CA VAL A 82 11.57 6.00 -1.98
C VAL A 82 12.54 5.87 -3.15
N THR A 83 12.25 6.53 -4.27
CA THR A 83 13.07 6.47 -5.49
C THR A 83 12.78 7.66 -6.41
N SER A 84 13.65 7.86 -7.40
CA SER A 84 13.46 8.85 -8.45
C SER A 84 13.78 8.29 -9.83
N LEU A 85 13.19 8.91 -10.86
CA LEU A 85 13.52 8.63 -12.26
C LEU A 85 14.98 8.90 -12.59
N LEU A 86 15.63 9.82 -11.86
CA LEU A 86 17.02 10.23 -12.08
C LEU A 86 18.02 9.20 -11.55
N TYR A 87 17.72 8.56 -10.42
CA TYR A 87 18.65 7.65 -9.74
C TYR A 87 18.35 6.17 -10.02
N SER A 88 17.08 5.78 -10.19
CA SER A 88 16.73 4.39 -10.51
C SER A 88 15.46 4.26 -11.35
N ASN A 89 15.63 4.50 -12.65
CA ASN A 89 14.59 4.29 -13.67
C ASN A 89 14.00 2.86 -13.62
N LYS A 90 14.80 1.84 -13.28
CA LYS A 90 14.32 0.45 -13.18
C LYS A 90 13.30 0.28 -12.06
N PHE A 91 13.53 0.85 -10.88
CA PHE A 91 12.64 0.68 -9.71
C PHE A 91 11.45 1.62 -9.71
N TYR A 92 11.62 2.80 -10.30
CA TYR A 92 10.59 3.84 -10.32
C TYR A 92 9.22 3.33 -10.80
N TYR A 93 9.17 2.67 -11.95
CA TYR A 93 7.90 2.20 -12.52
C TYR A 93 7.26 1.03 -11.75
N PHE A 94 8.05 0.28 -10.98
CA PHE A 94 7.56 -0.85 -10.19
C PHE A 94 7.16 -0.46 -8.77
N CYS A 95 7.44 0.76 -8.32
CA CYS A 95 7.11 1.19 -6.96
C CYS A 95 5.61 1.12 -6.69
N GLU A 96 4.78 1.68 -7.58
CA GLU A 96 3.33 1.65 -7.41
C GLU A 96 2.81 0.22 -7.32
N TYR A 97 3.24 -0.63 -8.25
CA TYR A 97 2.87 -2.04 -8.28
C TYR A 97 3.32 -2.82 -7.03
N SER A 98 4.56 -2.62 -6.59
CA SER A 98 5.15 -3.38 -5.47
C SER A 98 4.62 -2.95 -4.10
N LEU A 99 4.44 -1.65 -3.91
CA LEU A 99 4.05 -1.05 -2.64
C LEU A 99 2.53 -1.01 -2.44
N ASN A 100 1.75 -1.33 -3.48
CA ASN A 100 0.30 -1.44 -3.36
C ASN A 100 -0.17 -2.79 -2.78
N SER A 101 0.74 -3.76 -2.58
CA SER A 101 0.38 -5.03 -1.94
C SER A 101 -0.13 -4.83 -0.50
N SER A 102 -1.21 -5.51 -0.12
CA SER A 102 -1.77 -5.45 1.23
C SER A 102 -0.74 -5.85 2.30
N GLN A 103 0.04 -6.88 2.00
CA GLN A 103 1.11 -7.38 2.87
C GLN A 103 2.17 -6.31 3.15
N PHE A 104 2.60 -5.54 2.15
CA PHE A 104 3.55 -4.45 2.35
C PHE A 104 2.95 -3.37 3.24
N LYS A 105 1.71 -2.95 2.97
CA LYS A 105 1.03 -1.91 3.75
C LYS A 105 0.90 -2.30 5.21
N GLU A 106 0.46 -3.53 5.49
CA GLU A 106 0.35 -4.06 6.84
C GLU A 106 1.71 -4.04 7.56
N LEU A 107 2.75 -4.58 6.92
CA LEU A 107 4.10 -4.63 7.50
C LEU A 107 4.65 -3.23 7.76
N TYR A 108 4.48 -2.30 6.82
CA TYR A 108 4.93 -0.92 6.94
C TYR A 108 4.20 -0.17 8.07
N ILE A 109 2.87 -0.25 8.09
CA ILE A 109 2.03 0.42 9.10
C ILE A 109 2.35 -0.10 10.49
N ASN A 110 2.51 -1.42 10.66
CA ASN A 110 2.86 -2.01 11.95
C ASN A 110 4.21 -1.48 12.46
N LYS A 111 5.27 -1.56 11.64
CA LYS A 111 6.59 -1.06 12.05
C LYS A 111 6.61 0.44 12.34
N LYS A 112 5.90 1.23 11.53
CA LYS A 112 5.80 2.67 11.75
C LYS A 112 5.07 2.98 13.05
N ASN A 113 3.97 2.29 13.31
CA ASN A 113 3.19 2.44 14.54
C ASN A 113 4.03 2.08 15.77
N ASP A 114 4.86 1.03 15.70
CA ASP A 114 5.78 0.70 16.79
C ASP A 114 6.73 1.86 17.08
N TYR A 115 7.37 2.44 16.05
CA TYR A 115 8.28 3.58 16.25
C TYR A 115 7.57 4.84 16.78
N ASP A 116 6.35 5.12 16.29
CA ASP A 116 5.53 6.21 16.79
C ASP A 116 5.17 5.98 18.28
N LEU A 117 4.75 4.77 18.66
CA LEU A 117 4.43 4.39 20.04
C LEU A 117 5.64 4.50 20.98
N TYR A 118 6.82 4.03 20.56
CA TYR A 118 8.04 4.21 21.36
C TYR A 118 8.35 5.69 21.60
N THR A 119 8.23 6.51 20.56
CA THR A 119 8.47 7.96 20.65
C THR A 119 7.48 8.63 21.58
N LEU A 120 6.18 8.32 21.47
CA LEU A 120 5.14 8.82 22.37
C LEU A 120 5.40 8.40 23.82
N GLY A 121 5.85 7.16 24.04
CA GLY A 121 6.26 6.67 25.35
C GLY A 121 7.39 7.49 25.97
N ASP A 122 8.43 7.81 25.20
CA ASP A 122 9.56 8.63 25.66
C ASP A 122 9.12 10.08 25.96
N ILE A 123 8.30 10.69 25.10
CA ILE A 123 7.71 12.02 25.35
C ILE A 123 6.86 12.02 26.62
N ASN A 124 6.07 10.97 26.83
CA ASN A 124 5.23 10.82 28.01
C ASN A 124 6.06 10.75 29.31
N ARG A 125 7.23 10.11 29.30
CA ARG A 125 8.15 10.09 30.45
C ARG A 125 8.78 11.46 30.73
N GLU A 126 9.09 12.22 29.68
CA GLU A 126 9.60 13.60 29.83
C GLU A 126 8.53 14.54 30.41
N LEU A 127 7.27 14.38 29.98
CA LEU A 127 6.14 15.13 30.53
C LEU A 127 5.87 14.76 32.00
N ASP A 128 5.99 13.48 32.36
CA ASP A 128 5.88 13.02 33.75
C ASP A 128 7.00 13.61 34.61
N SER A 129 8.24 13.62 34.10
CA SER A 129 9.41 14.20 34.79
C SER A 129 9.25 15.71 35.00
N LEU A 130 8.80 16.44 33.97
CA LEU A 130 8.48 17.87 34.09
C LEU A 130 7.37 18.12 35.12
N THR A 131 6.29 17.33 35.07
CA THR A 131 5.17 17.43 36.01
C THR A 131 5.63 17.16 37.45
N HIS A 132 6.50 16.17 37.65
CA HIS A 132 7.09 15.89 38.95
C HIS A 132 7.91 17.08 39.48
N ILE A 133 8.74 17.72 38.63
CA ILE A 133 9.49 18.93 39.00
C ILE A 133 8.54 20.05 39.39
N LEU A 134 7.50 20.32 38.58
CA LEU A 134 6.56 21.42 38.80
C LEU A 134 5.68 21.24 40.06
N THR A 135 5.50 20.01 40.54
CA THR A 135 4.71 19.73 41.76
C THR A 135 5.54 19.69 43.04
N GLN A 136 6.86 19.92 42.97
CA GLN A 136 7.71 19.97 44.17
C GLN A 136 7.37 21.21 45.01
N SER A 137 7.09 21.00 46.30
CA SER A 137 6.73 22.07 47.26
C SER A 137 7.80 23.15 47.41
N ASN A 138 9.07 22.79 47.22
CA ASN A 138 10.23 23.69 47.25
C ASN A 138 10.91 23.76 45.86
N LEU A 139 10.13 24.06 44.82
CA LEU A 139 10.65 24.19 43.46
C LEU A 139 11.79 25.23 43.39
N GLN A 140 12.96 24.77 42.98
CA GLN A 140 14.10 25.63 42.69
C GLN A 140 14.06 26.09 41.22
N MET A 141 13.96 27.39 41.00
CA MET A 141 13.87 27.95 39.65
C MET A 141 15.10 27.65 38.78
N ASP A 142 16.30 27.57 39.37
CA ASP A 142 17.51 27.18 38.65
C ASP A 142 17.45 25.73 38.17
N LYS A 143 16.86 24.82 38.96
CA LYS A 143 16.63 23.44 38.56
C LYS A 143 15.64 23.35 37.40
N LEU A 144 14.55 24.11 37.44
CA LEU A 144 13.59 24.18 36.33
C LEU A 144 14.23 24.77 35.06
N ARG A 145 15.08 25.79 35.22
CA ARG A 145 15.83 26.39 34.12
C ARG A 145 16.83 25.40 33.51
N SER A 146 17.63 24.70 34.31
CA SER A 146 18.53 23.67 33.80
C SER A 146 17.77 22.55 33.10
N TYR A 147 16.61 22.16 33.66
CA TYR A 147 15.77 21.12 33.07
C TYR A 147 15.09 21.55 31.77
N SER A 148 14.77 22.84 31.57
CA SER A 148 14.15 23.29 30.30
C SER A 148 15.03 22.99 29.09
N PHE A 149 16.35 23.16 29.22
CA PHE A 149 17.30 22.77 28.18
C PHE A 149 17.28 21.27 27.92
N VAL A 150 17.34 20.45 28.99
CA VAL A 150 17.32 18.98 28.88
C VAL A 150 16.03 18.48 28.25
N PHE A 151 14.87 19.01 28.68
CA PHE A 151 13.57 18.65 28.14
C PHE A 151 13.49 18.95 26.64
N VAL A 152 13.88 20.16 26.23
CA VAL A 152 13.88 20.57 24.82
C VAL A 152 14.79 19.65 24.00
N GLU A 153 16.01 19.40 24.48
CA GLU A 153 16.99 18.54 23.81
C GLU A 153 16.48 17.09 23.67
N ASN A 154 15.93 16.53 24.74
CA ASN A 154 15.39 15.17 24.75
C ASN A 154 14.22 15.02 23.78
N VAL A 155 13.23 15.92 23.85
CA VAL A 155 12.06 15.91 22.96
C VAL A 155 12.49 16.01 21.49
N GLN A 156 13.38 16.94 21.15
CA GLN A 156 13.90 17.09 19.80
C GLN A 156 14.66 15.83 19.35
N THR A 157 15.47 15.25 20.24
CA THR A 157 16.22 14.03 19.99
C THR A 157 15.30 12.85 19.72
N TYR A 158 14.22 12.67 20.47
CA TYR A 158 13.26 11.58 20.25
C TYR A 158 12.55 11.69 18.90
N PHE A 159 12.04 12.88 18.55
CA PHE A 159 11.44 13.08 17.23
C PHE A 159 12.46 12.91 16.10
N GLN A 160 13.70 13.38 16.27
CA GLN A 160 14.75 13.22 15.27
C GLN A 160 15.12 11.75 15.08
N ARG A 161 15.26 10.98 16.17
CA ARG A 161 15.49 9.53 16.11
C ARG A 161 14.35 8.81 15.40
N ASN A 162 13.10 9.18 15.67
CA ASN A 162 11.94 8.61 14.97
C ASN A 162 11.99 8.91 13.47
N LYS A 163 12.26 10.17 13.09
CA LYS A 163 12.38 10.60 11.70
C LYS A 163 13.46 9.81 10.94
N THR A 164 14.60 9.56 11.58
CA THR A 164 15.68 8.74 11.01
C THR A 164 15.24 7.28 10.86
N LYS A 165 14.67 6.67 11.90
CA LYS A 165 14.16 5.28 11.83
C LYS A 165 13.12 5.08 10.73
N ILE A 166 12.17 6.02 10.58
CA ILE A 166 11.16 5.96 9.52
C ILE A 166 11.82 6.12 8.15
N LYS A 167 12.76 7.04 7.99
CA LYS A 167 13.49 7.23 6.73
C LYS A 167 14.24 5.96 6.33
N ASP A 168 14.99 5.37 7.25
CA ASP A 168 15.76 4.15 7.01
C ASP A 168 14.83 2.97 6.70
N MET A 169 13.72 2.86 7.44
CA MET A 169 12.69 1.86 7.16
C MET A 169 12.11 2.01 5.76
N VAL A 170 11.76 3.22 5.33
CA VAL A 170 11.25 3.48 3.96
C VAL A 170 12.30 3.06 2.94
N GLN A 171 13.54 3.51 3.10
CA GLN A 171 14.61 3.21 2.15
C GLN A 171 14.89 1.71 2.04
N THR A 172 15.03 1.00 3.16
CA THR A 172 15.38 -0.44 3.15
C THR A 172 14.19 -1.32 2.82
N THR A 173 13.02 -1.06 3.43
CA THR A 173 11.83 -1.93 3.29
C THR A 173 11.22 -1.79 1.91
N CYS A 174 11.04 -0.56 1.40
CA CYS A 174 10.49 -0.36 0.06
C CYS A 174 11.43 -0.94 -1.00
N GLN A 175 12.73 -0.67 -0.90
CA GLN A 175 13.70 -1.19 -1.85
C GLN A 175 13.71 -2.72 -1.86
N SER A 176 13.74 -3.36 -0.69
CA SER A 176 13.67 -4.82 -0.59
C SER A 176 12.36 -5.37 -1.18
N GLN A 177 11.23 -4.70 -0.94
CA GLN A 177 9.94 -5.13 -1.50
C GLN A 177 9.95 -5.04 -3.03
N ILE A 178 10.43 -3.92 -3.58
CA ILE A 178 10.51 -3.71 -5.03
C ILE A 178 11.45 -4.74 -5.67
N ASP A 179 12.62 -4.99 -5.06
CA ASP A 179 13.56 -5.99 -5.55
C ASP A 179 12.96 -7.40 -5.53
N ASN A 180 12.26 -7.76 -4.45
CA ASN A 180 11.59 -9.05 -4.33
C ASN A 180 10.48 -9.22 -5.37
N THR A 181 9.65 -8.18 -5.58
CA THR A 181 8.64 -8.17 -6.62
C THR A 181 9.30 -8.39 -7.98
N ILE A 182 10.31 -7.59 -8.33
CA ILE A 182 11.00 -7.68 -9.62
C ILE A 182 11.62 -9.05 -9.86
N ARG A 183 12.26 -9.64 -8.84
CA ARG A 183 12.87 -10.99 -8.94
C ARG A 183 11.84 -12.08 -9.21
N ARG A 184 10.60 -11.91 -8.76
CA ARG A 184 9.51 -12.88 -8.94
C ARG A 184 8.78 -12.72 -10.28
N LEU A 185 9.04 -11.67 -11.05
CA LEU A 185 8.37 -11.44 -12.33
C LEU A 185 8.93 -12.34 -13.43
N MET A 186 8.22 -13.44 -13.72
CA MET A 186 8.51 -14.33 -14.84
C MET A 186 8.64 -13.57 -16.16
N PHE A 187 7.80 -12.57 -16.38
CA PHE A 187 7.78 -11.74 -17.58
C PHE A 187 8.21 -10.30 -17.28
N PHE A 188 9.36 -10.14 -16.63
CA PHE A 188 9.89 -8.83 -16.20
C PHE A 188 9.90 -7.78 -17.32
N SER A 189 10.44 -8.11 -18.50
CA SER A 189 10.64 -7.14 -19.59
C SER A 189 9.31 -6.57 -20.10
N ASP A 190 8.33 -7.44 -20.36
CA ASP A 190 7.02 -7.03 -20.87
C ASP A 190 6.19 -6.34 -19.80
N THR A 191 6.25 -6.83 -18.55
CA THR A 191 5.62 -6.18 -17.40
C THR A 191 6.14 -4.75 -17.22
N ARG A 192 7.46 -4.53 -17.36
CA ARG A 192 8.07 -3.19 -17.29
C ARG A 192 7.51 -2.25 -18.35
N VAL A 193 7.24 -2.72 -19.56
CA VAL A 193 6.65 -1.88 -20.61
C VAL A 193 5.24 -1.46 -20.21
N ILE A 194 4.42 -2.39 -19.70
CA ILE A 194 3.07 -2.08 -19.21
C ILE A 194 3.14 -1.03 -18.08
N MET A 195 4.03 -1.21 -17.10
CA MET A 195 4.22 -0.23 -16.01
C MET A 195 4.60 1.17 -16.53
N LYS A 196 5.43 1.26 -17.57
CA LYS A 196 5.77 2.54 -18.22
C LYS A 196 4.54 3.20 -18.86
N GLN A 197 3.66 2.43 -19.49
CA GLN A 197 2.45 2.97 -20.09
C GLN A 197 1.44 3.44 -19.02
N LEU A 198 1.26 2.67 -17.94
CA LEU A 198 0.45 3.10 -16.80
C LEU A 198 0.98 4.38 -16.16
N TYR A 199 2.31 4.54 -16.12
CA TYR A 199 2.93 5.79 -15.67
C TYR A 199 2.62 6.97 -16.59
N LYS A 200 2.55 6.77 -17.91
CA LYS A 200 2.11 7.85 -18.83
C LYS A 200 0.67 8.26 -18.56
N PHE A 201 -0.24 7.30 -18.40
CA PHE A 201 -1.61 7.59 -17.96
C PHE A 201 -1.62 8.39 -16.66
N ARG A 202 -0.83 7.99 -15.66
CA ARG A 202 -0.72 8.71 -14.38
C ARG A 202 -0.35 10.18 -14.59
N ILE A 203 0.66 10.48 -15.41
CA ILE A 203 1.08 11.86 -15.66
C ILE A 203 -0.08 12.67 -16.25
N MET A 204 -0.76 12.14 -17.27
CA MET A 204 -1.88 12.82 -17.94
C MET A 204 -3.07 13.02 -16.99
N ILE A 205 -3.41 12.00 -16.20
CA ILE A 205 -4.52 12.07 -15.26
C ILE A 205 -4.22 13.03 -14.11
N ASN A 206 -3.00 13.00 -13.57
CA ASN A 206 -2.61 13.85 -12.45
C ASN A 206 -2.50 15.32 -12.85
N SER A 207 -1.99 15.63 -14.05
CA SER A 207 -1.90 17.02 -14.52
C SER A 207 -3.29 17.65 -14.67
N LEU A 208 -4.27 16.88 -15.13
CA LEU A 208 -5.61 17.36 -15.47
C LEU A 208 -6.62 17.28 -14.32
N HIS A 209 -6.69 16.13 -13.63
CA HIS A 209 -7.77 15.84 -12.68
C HIS A 209 -7.29 15.98 -11.23
N GLU A 210 -6.14 15.40 -10.88
CA GLU A 210 -5.65 15.42 -9.50
C GLU A 210 -5.36 16.85 -9.00
N SER A 211 -4.88 17.73 -9.88
CA SER A 211 -4.64 19.13 -9.56
C SER A 211 -5.93 19.88 -9.16
N ILE A 212 -7.03 19.63 -9.86
CA ILE A 212 -8.36 20.22 -9.58
C ILE A 212 -8.94 19.63 -8.29
N ILE A 213 -8.77 18.32 -8.09
CA ILE A 213 -9.21 17.61 -6.88
C ILE A 213 -8.48 18.14 -5.64
N LYS A 214 -7.14 18.19 -5.65
CA LYS A 214 -6.33 18.64 -4.50
C LYS A 214 -6.54 20.11 -4.12
N ASN A 215 -6.84 20.96 -5.10
CA ASN A 215 -7.10 22.37 -4.87
C ASN A 215 -8.54 22.65 -4.39
N SER A 216 -9.41 21.64 -4.37
CA SER A 216 -10.75 21.76 -3.82
C SER A 216 -10.71 21.82 -2.29
N PHE A 217 -11.38 22.82 -1.72
CA PHE A 217 -11.50 22.98 -0.26
C PHE A 217 -12.16 21.77 0.41
N CYS A 218 -13.03 21.05 -0.30
CA CYS A 218 -13.74 19.87 0.20
C CYS A 218 -12.88 18.60 0.32
N VAL A 219 -11.73 18.55 -0.37
CA VAL A 219 -10.91 17.33 -0.55
C VAL A 219 -9.63 17.37 0.28
N LYS A 220 -9.34 18.50 0.92
CA LYS A 220 -8.04 18.82 1.54
C LYS A 220 -7.61 17.89 2.70
N TYR A 221 -8.45 16.96 3.12
CA TYR A 221 -8.25 16.12 4.32
C TYR A 221 -8.41 14.62 4.14
N GLU A 222 -8.70 14.13 2.92
CA GLU A 222 -9.05 12.72 2.71
C GLU A 222 -8.27 12.13 1.53
N HIS A 223 -7.02 11.78 1.76
CA HIS A 223 -6.20 11.05 0.79
C HIS A 223 -5.63 9.78 1.41
N GLU A 224 -6.20 8.62 1.06
CA GLU A 224 -5.64 7.33 1.42
C GLU A 224 -4.78 6.71 0.31
N VAL A 225 -3.94 5.79 0.78
CA VAL A 225 -2.76 5.18 0.17
C VAL A 225 -2.98 4.63 -1.23
N VAL A 226 -4.06 3.87 -1.47
CA VAL A 226 -4.54 3.39 -2.79
C VAL A 226 -5.97 2.85 -2.59
N GLY A 227 -6.98 3.71 -2.67
CA GLY A 227 -8.38 3.32 -2.46
C GLY A 227 -9.27 4.57 -2.42
N PRO A 228 -10.58 4.43 -2.70
CA PRO A 228 -11.46 5.58 -2.70
C PRO A 228 -11.51 6.10 -1.28
N THR A 229 -11.07 7.33 -1.05
CA THR A 229 -11.76 8.11 -0.04
C THR A 229 -13.12 8.36 -0.65
N HIS A 230 -14.13 7.76 -0.02
CA HIS A 230 -15.49 8.18 -0.26
C HIS A 230 -15.54 9.69 -0.03
N TYR A 231 -15.35 10.50 -1.09
CA TYR A 231 -15.75 11.91 -1.14
C TYR A 231 -17.28 12.06 -1.00
N ILE A 232 -17.96 11.02 -0.51
CA ILE A 232 -19.39 10.73 -0.63
C ILE A 232 -20.25 11.67 0.22
N GLN A 233 -19.70 12.59 1.01
CA GLN A 233 -20.54 13.55 1.74
C GLN A 233 -20.14 15.04 1.64
N MET A 234 -19.38 15.47 0.62
CA MET A 234 -19.08 16.90 0.42
C MET A 234 -19.25 17.42 -1.01
N LEU A 235 -20.23 16.90 -1.75
CA LEU A 235 -20.44 17.25 -3.16
C LEU A 235 -21.42 18.41 -3.33
N ARG A 236 -20.91 19.59 -3.73
CA ARG A 236 -21.72 20.76 -4.14
C ARG A 236 -21.48 21.21 -5.60
N SER A 237 -20.57 20.59 -6.35
CA SER A 237 -20.20 21.01 -7.71
C SER A 237 -20.08 19.84 -8.69
N ASP A 238 -20.87 19.89 -9.77
CA ASP A 238 -20.85 18.92 -10.88
C ASP A 238 -19.48 18.79 -11.55
N ASN A 239 -18.69 19.87 -11.55
CA ASN A 239 -17.34 19.86 -12.13
C ASN A 239 -16.36 19.04 -11.26
N LEU A 240 -16.42 19.19 -9.93
CA LEU A 240 -15.56 18.42 -9.05
C LEU A 240 -15.89 16.92 -9.12
N GLN A 241 -17.19 16.58 -9.17
CA GLN A 241 -17.65 15.20 -9.33
C GLN A 241 -17.15 14.56 -10.63
N TYR A 242 -17.12 15.34 -11.71
CA TYR A 242 -16.58 14.91 -13.00
C TYR A 242 -15.11 14.48 -12.90
N HIS A 243 -14.24 15.33 -12.31
CA HIS A 243 -12.82 14.99 -12.18
C HIS A 243 -12.58 13.82 -11.23
N ILE A 244 -13.32 13.73 -10.12
CA ILE A 244 -13.24 12.61 -9.17
C ILE A 244 -13.59 11.29 -9.87
N THR A 245 -14.72 11.23 -10.58
CA THR A 245 -15.18 10.02 -11.29
C THR A 245 -14.11 9.48 -12.24
N ILE A 246 -13.48 10.36 -13.03
CA ILE A 246 -12.43 9.96 -13.98
C ILE A 246 -11.20 9.40 -13.25
N TYR A 247 -10.78 10.07 -12.17
CA TYR A 247 -9.65 9.65 -11.37
C TYR A 247 -9.89 8.28 -10.72
N GLU A 248 -11.08 8.05 -10.16
CA GLU A 248 -11.46 6.77 -9.57
C GLU A 248 -11.52 5.64 -10.61
N ASN A 249 -12.09 5.91 -11.79
CA ASN A 249 -12.14 4.95 -12.88
C ASN A 249 -10.72 4.56 -13.36
N TYR A 250 -9.81 5.53 -13.44
CA TYR A 250 -8.40 5.28 -13.73
C TYR A 250 -7.74 4.38 -12.66
N LEU A 251 -7.93 4.70 -11.37
CA LEU A 251 -7.37 3.90 -10.28
C LEU A 251 -7.91 2.47 -10.28
N HIS A 252 -9.20 2.29 -10.58
CA HIS A 252 -9.81 0.97 -10.72
C HIS A 252 -9.18 0.17 -11.86
N PHE A 253 -9.01 0.80 -13.02
CA PHE A 253 -8.34 0.19 -14.17
C PHE A 253 -6.90 -0.25 -13.84
N VAL A 254 -6.11 0.60 -13.18
CA VAL A 254 -4.74 0.26 -12.77
C VAL A 254 -4.71 -0.95 -11.83
N LYS A 255 -5.60 -1.00 -10.84
CA LYS A 255 -5.74 -2.16 -9.94
C LYS A 255 -6.06 -3.44 -10.70
N GLN A 256 -6.95 -3.37 -11.70
CA GLN A 256 -7.28 -4.52 -12.54
C GLN A 256 -6.06 -5.01 -13.32
N VAL A 257 -5.29 -4.11 -13.93
CA VAL A 257 -4.06 -4.46 -14.65
C VAL A 257 -3.05 -5.11 -13.70
N TYR A 258 -2.89 -4.60 -12.48
CA TYR A 258 -2.01 -5.23 -11.48
C TYR A 258 -2.44 -6.65 -11.13
N SER A 259 -3.74 -6.89 -10.92
CA SER A 259 -4.25 -8.23 -10.66
C SER A 259 -3.98 -9.21 -11.81
N ILE A 260 -4.07 -8.74 -13.06
CA ILE A 260 -3.75 -9.56 -14.24
C ILE A 260 -2.25 -9.88 -14.27
N LEU A 261 -1.40 -8.89 -14.02
CA LEU A 261 0.05 -9.09 -13.99
C LEU A 261 0.48 -10.02 -12.86
N ASP A 262 -0.14 -9.93 -11.69
CA ASP A 262 0.08 -10.86 -10.57
C ASP A 262 -0.21 -12.29 -11.00
N TYR A 263 -1.36 -12.53 -11.65
CA TYR A 263 -1.71 -13.86 -12.15
C TYR A 263 -0.73 -14.34 -13.23
N LEU A 264 -0.42 -13.52 -14.24
CA LEU A 264 0.42 -13.93 -15.37
C LEU A 264 1.87 -14.20 -14.95
N ASN A 265 2.38 -13.52 -13.92
CA ASN A 265 3.75 -13.71 -13.44
C ASN A 265 3.90 -14.82 -12.39
N LYS A 266 2.81 -15.49 -11.97
CA LYS A 266 2.91 -16.67 -11.10
C LYS A 266 3.58 -17.84 -11.85
N PRO A 267 4.32 -18.71 -11.13
CA PRO A 267 4.75 -19.99 -11.68
C PRO A 267 3.54 -20.78 -12.20
N THR A 268 3.69 -21.45 -13.34
CA THR A 268 2.63 -22.30 -13.92
C THR A 268 2.66 -23.70 -13.34
N GLY A 269 1.49 -24.33 -13.27
CA GLY A 269 1.33 -25.66 -12.73
C GLY A 269 1.42 -25.73 -11.21
N GLU A 270 0.97 -24.69 -10.51
CA GLU A 270 0.83 -24.70 -9.06
C GLU A 270 -0.36 -25.58 -8.66
N ILE A 271 -0.16 -26.52 -7.74
CA ILE A 271 -1.18 -27.49 -7.33
C ILE A 271 -1.41 -27.41 -5.83
N ILE A 272 -2.66 -27.18 -5.46
CA ILE A 272 -3.11 -27.02 -4.08
C ILE A 272 -4.22 -28.02 -3.82
N LEU A 273 -4.10 -28.80 -2.75
CA LEU A 273 -5.20 -29.61 -2.23
C LEU A 273 -5.86 -28.82 -1.09
N VAL A 274 -7.10 -28.40 -1.31
CA VAL A 274 -7.92 -27.78 -0.28
C VAL A 274 -8.52 -28.92 0.54
N PRO A 275 -8.22 -29.01 1.85
CA PRO A 275 -8.71 -30.11 2.69
C PRO A 275 -10.23 -30.12 2.75
N HIS A 276 -10.79 -31.32 2.93
CA HIS A 276 -12.19 -31.49 3.25
C HIS A 276 -12.53 -30.73 4.55
N ASP A 277 -13.51 -29.83 4.49
CA ASP A 277 -14.03 -29.17 5.69
C ASP A 277 -15.19 -30.02 6.25
N VAL A 278 -14.88 -30.72 7.34
CA VAL A 278 -15.81 -31.64 8.03
C VAL A 278 -17.08 -30.92 8.50
N SER A 279 -17.01 -29.60 8.73
CA SER A 279 -18.14 -28.81 9.21
C SER A 279 -19.12 -28.37 8.12
N SER A 280 -18.68 -28.30 6.86
CA SER A 280 -19.48 -27.84 5.71
C SER A 280 -19.85 -28.94 4.73
N GLY A 281 -19.33 -30.17 4.90
CA GLY A 281 -19.66 -31.32 4.04
C GLY A 281 -19.13 -31.19 2.61
N VAL A 282 -18.11 -30.33 2.41
CA VAL A 282 -17.48 -30.09 1.10
C VAL A 282 -16.30 -31.05 0.94
N ASP A 283 -16.35 -31.87 -0.11
CA ASP A 283 -15.25 -32.75 -0.49
C ASP A 283 -13.95 -31.97 -0.71
N SER A 284 -12.79 -32.59 -0.44
CA SER A 284 -11.50 -31.97 -0.76
C SER A 284 -11.42 -31.55 -2.22
N GLU A 285 -10.84 -30.38 -2.53
CA GLU A 285 -10.74 -29.85 -3.89
C GLU A 285 -9.29 -29.77 -4.34
N LEU A 286 -9.00 -30.19 -5.57
CA LEU A 286 -7.70 -30.00 -6.19
C LEU A 286 -7.75 -28.75 -7.06
N LEU A 287 -6.83 -27.82 -6.84
CA LEU A 287 -6.70 -26.60 -7.63
C LEU A 287 -5.41 -26.66 -8.45
N LEU A 288 -5.51 -26.38 -9.75
CA LEU A 288 -4.41 -26.19 -10.69
C LEU A 288 -4.38 -24.74 -11.16
N ASP A 289 -3.32 -24.00 -10.85
CA ASP A 289 -3.19 -22.56 -11.13
C ASP A 289 -4.40 -21.73 -10.63
N SER A 290 -4.90 -22.08 -9.44
CA SER A 290 -6.10 -21.48 -8.80
C SER A 290 -7.44 -21.77 -9.51
N VAL A 291 -7.49 -22.76 -10.40
CA VAL A 291 -8.73 -23.25 -11.03
C VAL A 291 -9.00 -24.67 -10.58
N VAL A 292 -10.27 -25.02 -10.37
CA VAL A 292 -10.66 -26.37 -9.95
C VAL A 292 -10.23 -27.39 -11.00
N PHE A 293 -9.36 -28.31 -10.61
CA PHE A 293 -8.96 -29.48 -11.38
C PHE A 293 -9.98 -30.59 -11.11
N ASP A 294 -11.08 -30.56 -11.86
CA ASP A 294 -12.24 -31.42 -11.65
C ASP A 294 -11.89 -32.90 -11.88
N ILE A 295 -11.64 -33.63 -10.80
CA ILE A 295 -11.42 -35.08 -10.78
C ILE A 295 -12.62 -35.74 -10.14
N ASP A 296 -13.10 -36.81 -10.77
CA ASP A 296 -14.22 -37.62 -10.30
C ASP A 296 -13.99 -38.05 -8.84
N LYS A 297 -15.03 -37.95 -8.02
CA LYS A 297 -15.00 -38.23 -6.57
C LYS A 297 -14.56 -39.65 -6.23
N SER A 298 -14.69 -40.59 -7.16
CA SER A 298 -14.25 -41.97 -6.99
C SER A 298 -12.71 -42.13 -6.93
N TYR A 299 -11.94 -41.13 -7.40
CA TYR A 299 -10.47 -41.19 -7.37
C TYR A 299 -9.89 -40.53 -6.12
N ASN A 300 -8.81 -41.11 -5.61
CA ASN A 300 -8.07 -40.55 -4.49
C ASN A 300 -7.30 -39.27 -4.91
N LYS A 301 -7.79 -38.10 -4.46
CA LYS A 301 -7.21 -36.79 -4.82
C LYS A 301 -5.80 -36.58 -4.27
N GLU A 302 -5.40 -37.25 -3.19
CA GLU A 302 -4.02 -37.22 -2.69
C GLU A 302 -3.07 -37.98 -3.61
N GLU A 303 -3.53 -39.07 -4.22
CA GLU A 303 -2.75 -39.86 -5.17
C GLU A 303 -2.59 -39.12 -6.50
N VAL A 304 -3.66 -38.49 -6.98
CA VAL A 304 -3.61 -37.58 -8.13
C VAL A 304 -2.63 -36.43 -7.89
N LEU A 305 -2.65 -35.84 -6.69
CA LEU A 305 -1.69 -34.80 -6.30
C LEU A 305 -0.24 -35.32 -6.37
N LYS A 306 0.03 -36.57 -5.92
CA LYS A 306 1.36 -37.18 -6.01
C LYS A 306 1.81 -37.35 -7.45
N ILE A 307 0.96 -37.89 -8.32
CA ILE A 307 1.26 -38.06 -9.77
C ILE A 307 1.58 -36.70 -10.40
N LEU A 308 0.77 -35.68 -10.13
CA LEU A 308 0.97 -34.36 -10.73
C LEU A 308 2.21 -33.62 -10.18
N LYS A 309 2.66 -33.96 -8.96
CA LYS A 309 3.88 -33.41 -8.35
C LYS A 309 5.14 -34.20 -8.70
N ASP A 310 4.98 -35.38 -9.29
CA ASP A 310 6.09 -36.20 -9.75
C ASP A 310 6.92 -35.44 -10.81
N SER A 311 8.24 -35.40 -10.63
CA SER A 311 9.15 -34.73 -11.56
C SER A 311 9.15 -35.39 -12.93
N ASP A 312 8.85 -36.68 -12.98
CA ASP A 312 8.95 -37.50 -14.19
C ASP A 312 7.60 -37.55 -14.95
N PHE A 313 6.59 -36.83 -14.46
CA PHE A 313 5.29 -36.75 -15.15
C PHE A 313 5.33 -35.74 -16.32
N GLU A 314 5.74 -36.24 -17.49
CA GLU A 314 5.95 -35.46 -18.71
C GLU A 314 4.74 -34.57 -19.09
N LYS A 315 3.52 -35.05 -18.87
CA LYS A 315 2.27 -34.33 -19.23
C LYS A 315 2.08 -33.06 -18.41
N MET A 316 2.50 -33.07 -17.14
CA MET A 316 2.53 -31.85 -16.33
C MET A 316 3.61 -30.88 -16.83
N GLY A 317 4.75 -31.39 -17.31
CA GLY A 317 5.76 -30.60 -18.00
C GLY A 317 5.20 -29.90 -19.24
N LEU A 318 4.47 -30.64 -20.07
CA LEU A 318 3.80 -30.11 -21.27
C LEU A 318 2.72 -29.07 -20.92
N TYR A 319 1.90 -29.33 -19.89
CA TYR A 319 0.92 -28.36 -19.37
C TYR A 319 1.61 -27.04 -18.99
N LYS A 320 2.68 -27.11 -18.19
CA LYS A 320 3.42 -25.92 -17.73
C LYS A 320 3.97 -25.10 -18.89
N GLN A 321 4.51 -25.77 -19.93
CA GLN A 321 5.01 -25.11 -21.15
C GLN A 321 3.90 -24.42 -21.93
N MET A 322 2.78 -25.12 -22.17
CA MET A 322 1.63 -24.58 -22.89
C MET A 322 0.99 -23.39 -22.15
N LYS A 323 0.82 -23.50 -20.83
CA LYS A 323 0.30 -22.42 -19.99
C LYS A 323 1.25 -21.22 -19.95
N HIS A 324 2.55 -21.47 -19.87
CA HIS A 324 3.55 -20.39 -19.92
C HIS A 324 3.50 -19.63 -21.26
N TYR A 325 3.43 -20.36 -22.39
CA TYR A 325 3.27 -19.74 -23.70
C TYR A 325 1.98 -18.91 -23.80
N SER A 326 0.86 -19.46 -23.32
CA SER A 326 -0.42 -18.76 -23.29
C SER A 326 -0.38 -17.48 -22.45
N ASN A 327 0.20 -17.54 -21.23
CA ASN A 327 0.37 -16.37 -20.38
C ASN A 327 1.23 -15.29 -21.07
N LYS A 328 2.28 -15.69 -21.80
CA LYS A 328 3.11 -14.77 -22.59
C LYS A 328 2.29 -14.08 -23.69
N GLN A 329 1.44 -14.81 -24.41
CA GLN A 329 0.58 -14.23 -25.44
C GLN A 329 -0.45 -13.26 -24.85
N CYS A 330 -1.05 -13.62 -23.71
CA CYS A 330 -1.94 -12.74 -22.95
C CYS A 330 -1.24 -11.42 -22.59
N LEU A 331 0.01 -11.50 -22.11
CA LEU A 331 0.79 -10.34 -21.70
C LEU A 331 1.15 -9.43 -22.88
N LEU A 332 1.52 -10.02 -24.03
CA LEU A 332 1.79 -9.26 -25.26
C LEU A 332 0.54 -8.52 -25.74
N ARG A 333 -0.63 -9.17 -25.70
CA ARG A 333 -1.90 -8.54 -26.05
C ARG A 333 -2.28 -7.43 -25.07
N LEU A 334 -2.09 -7.64 -23.76
CA LEU A 334 -2.29 -6.61 -22.75
C LEU A 334 -1.39 -5.39 -23.00
N LYS A 335 -0.11 -5.61 -23.27
CA LYS A 335 0.86 -4.57 -23.62
C LYS A 335 0.43 -3.76 -24.84
N MET A 336 -0.08 -4.42 -25.89
CA MET A 336 -0.62 -3.73 -27.06
C MET A 336 -1.84 -2.88 -26.70
N ILE A 337 -2.85 -3.47 -26.05
CA ILE A 337 -4.09 -2.77 -25.66
C ILE A 337 -3.78 -1.52 -24.83
N ILE A 338 -2.89 -1.62 -23.85
CA ILE A 338 -2.53 -0.49 -23.00
C ILE A 338 -1.74 0.56 -23.78
N SER A 339 -0.83 0.15 -24.67
CA SER A 339 -0.05 1.11 -25.47
C SER A 339 -0.93 1.87 -26.47
N GLU A 340 -1.85 1.18 -27.15
CA GLU A 340 -2.84 1.79 -28.04
C GLU A 340 -3.73 2.76 -27.27
N ALA A 341 -4.23 2.35 -26.10
CA ALA A 341 -5.09 3.19 -25.28
C ALA A 341 -4.37 4.44 -24.77
N VAL A 342 -3.07 4.37 -24.46
CA VAL A 342 -2.29 5.58 -24.10
C VAL A 342 -2.25 6.55 -25.29
N CYS A 343 -1.92 6.07 -26.49
CA CYS A 343 -1.90 6.91 -27.69
C CYS A 343 -3.27 7.51 -27.99
N GLU A 344 -4.33 6.69 -27.93
CA GLU A 344 -5.71 7.14 -28.15
C GLU A 344 -6.11 8.22 -27.15
N TYR A 345 -5.80 8.02 -25.87
CA TYR A 345 -6.11 9.00 -24.83
C TYR A 345 -5.33 10.30 -25.06
N GLU A 346 -4.03 10.22 -25.34
CA GLU A 346 -3.17 11.38 -25.60
C GLU A 346 -3.64 12.20 -26.81
N GLU A 347 -3.91 11.56 -27.95
CA GLU A 347 -4.37 12.20 -29.17
C GLU A 347 -5.73 12.87 -28.98
N LYS A 348 -6.72 12.12 -28.50
CA LYS A 348 -8.09 12.63 -28.36
C LYS A 348 -8.23 13.70 -27.29
N PHE A 349 -7.43 13.65 -26.22
CA PHE A 349 -7.42 14.71 -25.21
C PHE A 349 -6.68 15.97 -25.64
N THR A 350 -5.53 15.84 -26.31
CA THR A 350 -4.75 17.01 -26.74
C THR A 350 -5.51 17.84 -27.76
N LEU A 351 -6.35 17.19 -28.57
CA LEU A 351 -7.16 17.83 -29.61
C LEU A 351 -8.51 18.38 -29.10
N GLN A 352 -8.88 18.15 -27.83
CA GLN A 352 -10.16 18.56 -27.23
C GLN A 352 -11.42 18.01 -27.94
N ASP A 353 -11.29 16.89 -28.66
CA ASP A 353 -12.37 16.34 -29.48
C ASP A 353 -13.35 15.44 -28.71
N LEU A 354 -13.14 15.23 -27.41
CA LEU A 354 -13.95 14.33 -26.60
C LEU A 354 -15.09 15.03 -25.85
N THR A 355 -16.27 14.43 -25.90
CA THR A 355 -17.37 14.75 -25.01
C THR A 355 -17.06 14.32 -23.57
N LYS A 356 -17.71 14.97 -22.58
CA LYS A 356 -17.59 14.57 -21.17
C LYS A 356 -17.93 13.10 -20.94
N GLU A 357 -18.90 12.57 -21.68
CA GLU A 357 -19.34 11.17 -21.57
C GLU A 357 -18.27 10.19 -22.07
N GLU A 358 -17.63 10.48 -23.20
CA GLU A 358 -16.54 9.66 -23.73
C GLU A 358 -15.35 9.61 -22.78
N ILE A 359 -15.04 10.73 -22.14
CA ILE A 359 -13.96 10.82 -21.15
C ILE A 359 -14.27 9.97 -19.91
N ILE A 360 -15.47 10.10 -19.34
CA ILE A 360 -15.88 9.33 -18.16
C ILE A 360 -15.84 7.83 -18.47
N ASN A 361 -16.29 7.45 -19.66
CA ASN A 361 -16.44 6.05 -20.07
C ASN A 361 -15.15 5.44 -20.63
N PHE A 362 -14.08 6.22 -20.84
CA PHE A 362 -12.81 5.72 -21.39
C PHE A 362 -12.24 4.53 -20.59
N PHE A 363 -11.95 4.73 -19.30
CA PHE A 363 -11.37 3.68 -18.44
C PHE A 363 -12.34 2.52 -18.17
N PRO A 364 -13.66 2.73 -17.95
CA PRO A 364 -14.62 1.64 -17.88
C PRO A 364 -14.65 0.77 -19.14
N ASN A 365 -14.61 1.37 -20.33
CA ASN A 365 -14.60 0.62 -21.59
C ASN A 365 -13.28 -0.13 -21.79
N LEU A 366 -12.15 0.50 -21.44
CA LEU A 366 -10.84 -0.14 -21.48
C LEU A 366 -10.76 -1.33 -20.49
N SER A 367 -11.32 -1.17 -19.29
CA SER A 367 -11.40 -2.22 -18.26
C SER A 367 -12.18 -3.43 -18.78
N LYS A 368 -13.34 -3.21 -19.41
CA LYS A 368 -14.12 -4.27 -20.05
C LYS A 368 -13.35 -4.98 -21.17
N LYS A 369 -12.62 -4.23 -22.00
CA LYS A 369 -11.79 -4.79 -23.09
C LYS A 369 -10.67 -5.68 -22.53
N VAL A 370 -10.00 -5.23 -21.48
CA VAL A 370 -8.93 -5.99 -20.79
C VAL A 370 -9.47 -7.21 -20.06
N GLU A 371 -10.63 -7.10 -19.40
CA GLU A 371 -11.26 -8.22 -18.70
C GLU A 371 -11.65 -9.34 -19.66
N LYS A 372 -12.34 -9.00 -20.77
CA LYS A 372 -12.74 -9.96 -21.79
C LYS A 372 -11.53 -10.70 -22.36
N MET A 373 -10.46 -9.95 -22.65
CA MET A 373 -9.19 -10.54 -23.09
C MET A 373 -8.67 -11.52 -22.03
N PHE A 374 -8.60 -11.12 -20.77
CA PHE A 374 -8.05 -11.98 -19.71
C PHE A 374 -8.89 -13.24 -19.46
N GLN A 375 -10.22 -13.17 -19.55
CA GLN A 375 -11.12 -14.32 -19.43
C GLN A 375 -10.81 -15.42 -20.46
N GLU A 376 -10.44 -15.04 -21.70
CA GLU A 376 -10.05 -15.99 -22.76
C GLU A 376 -8.78 -16.78 -22.37
N PHE A 377 -7.84 -16.18 -21.64
CA PHE A 377 -6.57 -16.80 -21.24
C PHE A 377 -6.60 -17.49 -19.87
N LYS A 378 -7.56 -17.12 -19.02
CA LYS A 378 -7.77 -17.79 -17.72
C LYS A 378 -8.24 -19.22 -17.89
N GLN A 379 -8.91 -19.53 -19.01
CA GLN A 379 -9.41 -20.87 -19.30
C GLN A 379 -8.30 -21.94 -19.16
N PRO A 380 -8.63 -23.13 -18.62
CA PRO A 380 -7.67 -24.21 -18.51
C PRO A 380 -7.21 -24.67 -19.89
N ILE A 381 -5.91 -24.60 -20.17
CA ILE A 381 -5.33 -25.08 -21.42
C ILE A 381 -4.77 -26.47 -21.14
N TYR A 382 -5.02 -27.42 -22.03
CA TYR A 382 -4.52 -28.80 -21.90
C TYR A 382 -5.09 -29.56 -20.68
N HIS A 383 -6.14 -29.03 -20.06
CA HIS A 383 -6.66 -29.53 -18.79
C HIS A 383 -7.32 -30.91 -18.91
N ASP A 384 -8.14 -31.12 -19.95
CA ASP A 384 -8.80 -32.40 -20.18
C ASP A 384 -7.81 -33.51 -20.54
N LEU A 385 -6.82 -33.19 -21.38
CA LEU A 385 -5.74 -34.13 -21.71
C LEU A 385 -4.89 -34.47 -20.47
N LEU A 386 -4.56 -33.47 -19.65
CA LEU A 386 -3.85 -33.71 -18.38
C LEU A 386 -4.68 -34.59 -17.43
N LYS A 387 -6.00 -34.36 -17.36
CA LYS A 387 -6.93 -35.18 -16.57
C LYS A 387 -6.97 -36.61 -17.07
N GLU A 388 -7.13 -36.85 -18.37
CA GLU A 388 -7.14 -38.19 -18.95
C GLU A 388 -5.85 -38.97 -18.62
N GLU A 389 -4.70 -38.32 -18.76
CA GLU A 389 -3.38 -38.92 -18.51
C GLU A 389 -3.16 -39.26 -17.03
N VAL A 390 -3.57 -38.36 -16.13
CA VAL A 390 -3.54 -38.62 -14.68
C VAL A 390 -4.40 -39.84 -14.35
N LEU A 391 -5.61 -39.92 -14.89
CA LEU A 391 -6.55 -41.01 -14.64
C LEU A 391 -6.05 -42.36 -15.18
N MET A 392 -5.35 -42.35 -16.33
CA MET A 392 -4.69 -43.56 -16.85
C MET A 392 -3.58 -44.03 -15.90
N LYS A 393 -2.70 -43.13 -15.47
CA LYS A 393 -1.66 -43.46 -14.49
C LYS A 393 -2.23 -43.96 -13.17
N THR A 394 -3.34 -43.39 -12.69
CA THR A 394 -3.95 -43.88 -11.43
C THR A 394 -4.43 -45.31 -11.59
N LYS A 395 -5.06 -45.68 -12.72
CA LYS A 395 -5.51 -47.06 -12.97
C LYS A 395 -4.38 -48.08 -13.04
N GLU A 396 -3.21 -47.70 -13.55
CA GLU A 396 -2.02 -48.57 -13.58
C GLU A 396 -1.49 -48.92 -12.18
N TYR A 397 -1.75 -48.08 -11.16
CA TYR A 397 -1.40 -48.36 -9.77
C TYR A 397 -2.40 -49.26 -9.03
N TYR A 398 -3.60 -49.50 -9.60
CA TYR A 398 -4.65 -50.35 -9.03
C TYR A 398 -4.77 -51.74 -9.70
N ILE A 399 -3.80 -52.12 -10.54
CA ILE A 399 -3.58 -53.49 -11.04
C ILE A 399 -2.36 -54.06 -10.31
#